data_AF-A0A803PJH1-F1
#
_entry.id   AF-A0A803PJH1-F1
#
_cell.length_a   1.000
_cell.length_b   1.000
_cell.length_c   1.000
_cell.angle_alpha   90.00
_cell.angle_beta   90.00
_cell.angle_gamma   90.00
#
_symmetry.space_group_name_H-M   'P 1'
#
loop_
_entity.id
_entity.type
_entity.pdbx_description
1 polymer ?
#
loop_
_entity_poly.entity_id
_entity_poly.type
_entity_poly.pdbx_seq_one_letter_code
_entity_poly.pdbx_strand_id
1 'polypeptide(L)' 'MELKQCVNSTLCLEKKPKLVVGLRGSTSNIFVDNAAYRDFLFQTFQVSSSGMESFAMVMTSLSNGFVVLVIRGFSNIASG' A
#
# COMPACT_ATOMS: atom_id res chain seq x y z
N MET A 1 4.10 10.94 13.96
CA MET A 1 2.69 10.48 13.98
C MET A 1 2.71 9.03 14.43
N GLU A 2 1.95 8.65 15.45
CA GLU A 2 1.94 7.28 15.97
C GLU A 2 0.54 6.67 15.90
N LEU A 3 0.47 5.40 15.50
CA LEU A 3 -0.76 4.62 15.51
C LEU A 3 -0.88 3.85 16.82
N LYS A 4 -2.10 3.79 17.36
CA LYS A 4 -2.39 2.98 18.55
C LYS A 4 -2.31 1.50 18.18
N GLN A 5 -1.75 0.68 19.07
CA GLN A 5 -1.69 -0.77 18.89
C GLN A 5 -3.05 -1.45 19.10
N CYS A 6 -3.87 -0.87 19.98
CA CYS A 6 -5.16 -1.40 20.39
C CYS A 6 -6.27 -0.41 20.09
N VAL A 7 -7.41 -0.93 19.63
CA VAL A 7 -8.64 -0.15 19.48
C VAL A 7 -9.38 -0.09 20.83
N ASN A 8 -9.34 -1.17 21.60
CA ASN A 8 -9.87 -1.29 22.96
C ASN A 8 -9.06 -2.33 23.75
N SER A 9 -9.50 -2.71 24.96
CA SER A 9 -8.77 -3.65 25.84
C SER A 9 -8.66 -5.08 25.31
N THR A 10 -9.51 -5.50 24.37
CA THR A 10 -9.55 -6.87 23.85
C THR A 10 -9.09 -6.99 22.40
N LEU A 11 -9.05 -5.89 21.65
CA LEU A 11 -8.70 -5.86 20.24
C LEU A 11 -7.41 -5.07 20.01
N CYS A 12 -6.30 -5.81 19.94
CA CYS A 12 -4.95 -5.31 19.72
C CYS A 12 -4.24 -6.07 18.60
N LEU A 13 -3.36 -5.38 17.87
CA LEU A 13 -2.40 -6.04 16.98
C LEU A 13 -1.25 -6.64 17.78
N GLU A 14 -0.64 -7.71 17.26
CA GLU A 14 0.55 -8.34 17.87
C GLU A 14 1.74 -7.37 17.98
N LYS A 15 1.86 -6.45 17.02
CA LYS A 15 2.92 -5.44 16.96
C LYS A 15 2.31 -4.06 16.77
N LYS A 16 2.97 -3.04 17.34
CA LYS A 16 2.58 -1.63 17.12
C LYS A 16 2.65 -1.31 15.62
N PRO A 17 1.55 -0.85 15.00
CA PRO A 17 1.53 -0.55 13.57
C PRO A 17 2.43 0.64 13.24
N LYS A 18 3.09 0.57 12.08
CA LYS A 18 4.00 1.61 11.59
C LYS A 18 3.35 2.39 10.45
N LEU A 19 3.31 3.71 10.58
CA LEU A 19 2.96 4.60 9.47
C LEU A 19 4.24 5.00 8.72
N VAL A 20 4.27 4.79 7.42
CA VAL A 20 5.38 5.23 6.55
C VAL A 20 4.79 6.08 5.43
N VAL A 21 5.37 7.27 5.24
CA VAL A 21 4.90 8.26 4.25
C VAL A 21 6.02 8.48 3.23
N GLY A 22 5.65 8.79 1.98
CA GLY A 22 6.61 9.10 0.91
C GLY A 22 7.16 7.89 0.14
N LEU A 23 6.54 6.72 0.29
CA LEU A 23 6.89 5.54 -0.50
C LEU A 23 6.14 5.51 -1.83
N ARG A 24 6.68 4.77 -2.81
CA ARG A 24 6.04 4.58 -4.12
C ARG A 24 5.07 3.39 -4.09
N GLY A 25 3.85 3.62 -4.58
CA GLY A 25 2.86 2.57 -4.80
C GLY A 25 2.69 2.29 -6.29
N SER A 26 2.51 1.02 -6.64
CA SER A 26 2.08 0.59 -7.97
C SER A 26 0.61 0.18 -7.95
N THR A 27 -0.04 0.25 -9.12
CA THR A 27 -1.36 -0.31 -9.35
C THR A 27 -1.31 -1.21 -10.59
N SER A 28 -1.89 -2.41 -10.49
CA SER A 28 -2.00 -3.37 -11.59
C SER A 28 -3.36 -4.05 -11.56
N ASN A 29 -3.86 -4.52 -12.71
CA ASN A 29 -5.07 -5.33 -12.79
C ASN A 29 -4.88 -6.80 -12.37
N ILE A 30 -3.80 -7.11 -11.65
CA ILE A 30 -3.45 -8.45 -11.18
C ILE A 30 -3.13 -8.41 -9.69
N PHE A 31 -3.44 -9.51 -8.99
CA PHE A 31 -2.91 -9.79 -7.67
C PHE A 31 -1.47 -10.31 -7.82
N VAL A 32 -0.50 -9.57 -7.30
CA VAL A 32 0.91 -9.96 -7.38
C VAL A 32 1.22 -10.95 -6.25
N ASP A 33 1.44 -12.21 -6.62
CA ASP A 33 1.90 -13.25 -5.70
C ASP A 33 3.06 -14.04 -6.33
N ASN A 34 4.17 -13.33 -6.51
CA ASN A 34 5.36 -13.86 -7.14
C ASN A 34 6.58 -13.06 -6.63
N ALA A 35 7.45 -13.72 -5.86
CA ALA A 35 8.61 -13.08 -5.26
C ALA A 35 9.53 -12.43 -6.31
N ALA A 36 9.82 -13.11 -7.42
CA ALA A 36 10.71 -12.59 -8.45
C ALA A 36 10.15 -11.31 -9.11
N TYR A 37 8.84 -11.28 -9.36
CA TYR A 37 8.18 -10.10 -9.93
C TYR A 37 8.11 -8.95 -8.91
N ARG A 38 7.82 -9.23 -7.64
CA ARG A 38 7.89 -8.24 -6.56
C ARG A 38 9.27 -7.60 -6.48
N ASP A 39 10.32 -8.43 -6.51
CA ASP A 39 11.70 -7.95 -6.40
C ASP A 39 12.10 -7.12 -7.63
N PHE A 40 11.67 -7.52 -8.83
CA PHE A 40 11.81 -6.73 -10.05
C PHE A 40 11.14 -5.35 -9.92
N LEU A 41 9.90 -5.28 -9.40
CA LEU A 41 9.19 -4.01 -9.21
C LEU A 41 9.91 -3.09 -8.22
N PHE A 42 10.46 -3.65 -7.14
CA PHE A 42 11.24 -2.88 -6.17
C PHE A 42 12.55 -2.37 -6.77
N GLN A 43 13.34 -3.22 -7.42
CA GLN A 43 14.64 -2.84 -7.99
C GLN A 43 14.50 -1.83 -9.13
N THR A 44 13.47 -1.98 -9.96
CA THR A 44 13.28 -1.14 -11.16
C THR A 44 12.60 0.18 -10.84
N PHE A 45 11.56 0.15 -10.00
CA PHE A 45 10.68 1.32 -9.78
C PHE A 45 10.70 1.85 -8.34
N GLN A 46 11.40 1.17 -7.43
CA GLN A 46 11.39 1.45 -5.98
C GLN A 46 9.98 1.38 -5.39
N VAL A 47 9.13 0.51 -5.95
CA VAL A 47 7.76 0.28 -5.47
C VAL A 47 7.80 -0.48 -4.16
N SER A 48 7.19 0.07 -3.12
CA SER A 48 7.09 -0.57 -1.80
C SER A 48 5.74 -1.27 -1.57
N SER A 49 4.71 -0.92 -2.35
CA SER A 49 3.37 -1.49 -2.23
C SER A 49 2.71 -1.64 -3.60
N SER A 50 2.00 -2.75 -3.81
CA SER A 50 1.15 -2.96 -4.98
C SER A 50 -0.30 -3.12 -4.55
N GLY A 51 -1.23 -2.67 -5.38
CA GLY A 51 -2.68 -2.81 -5.20
C GLY A 51 -3.36 -2.74 -6.58
N MET A 52 -4.68 -2.76 -6.66
CA MET A 52 -5.35 -2.87 -7.97
C MET A 52 -6.11 -1.62 -8.40
N GLU A 53 -6.40 -0.70 -7.49
CA GLU A 53 -7.38 0.37 -7.74
C GLU A 53 -6.80 1.77 -7.57
N SER A 54 -5.87 1.96 -6.63
CA SER A 54 -5.56 3.31 -6.11
C SER A 54 -5.16 4.31 -7.21
N PHE A 55 -4.34 3.90 -8.19
CA PHE A 55 -3.93 4.83 -9.25
C PHE A 55 -5.05 5.16 -10.25
N ALA A 56 -5.99 4.23 -10.48
CA ALA A 56 -7.16 4.52 -11.31
C ALA A 56 -8.05 5.59 -10.66
N MET A 57 -8.24 5.49 -9.34
CA MET A 57 -8.92 6.54 -8.56
C MET A 57 -8.15 7.85 -8.57
N VAL A 58 -6.83 7.82 -8.35
CA VAL A 58 -5.98 9.03 -8.37
C VAL A 58 -6.05 9.74 -9.72
N MET A 59 -5.91 9.01 -10.82
CA MET A 59 -6.02 9.59 -12.17
C MET A 59 -7.37 10.25 -12.39
N THR A 60 -8.46 9.60 -11.94
CA THR A 60 -9.81 10.14 -12.06
C THR A 60 -10.00 11.41 -11.23
N SER A 61 -9.59 11.40 -9.95
CA SER A 61 -9.70 12.55 -9.05
C SER A 61 -8.90 13.75 -9.55
N LEU A 62 -7.62 13.54 -9.91
CA LEU A 62 -6.75 14.61 -10.37
C LEU A 62 -7.21 15.19 -11.71
N SER A 63 -7.71 14.35 -12.63
CA SER A 63 -8.26 14.82 -13.92
C SER A 63 -9.49 15.70 -13.75
N ASN A 64 -10.21 15.56 -12.63
CA ASN A 64 -11.37 16.37 -12.28
C ASN A 64 -11.04 17.50 -11.29
N GLY A 65 -9.76 17.79 -11.04
CA GLY A 65 -9.33 18.89 -10.17
C GLY A 65 -9.50 18.63 -8.67
N PHE A 66 -9.73 17.38 -8.24
CA PHE A 66 -9.86 17.01 -6.84
C PHE A 66 -8.55 16.50 -6.25
N VAL A 67 -8.25 16.94 -5.03
CA VAL A 67 -7.13 16.42 -4.23
C VAL A 67 -7.46 15.02 -3.76
N VAL A 68 -6.48 14.13 -3.80
CA VAL A 68 -6.62 12.72 -3.43
C VAL A 68 -5.50 12.28 -2.49
N LEU A 69 -5.85 11.46 -1.50
CA LEU A 69 -4.92 10.83 -0.58
C LEU A 69 -5.08 9.31 -0.67
N VAL A 70 -3.97 8.61 -0.90
CA VAL A 70 -3.94 7.13 -0.92
C VAL A 70 -3.34 6.64 0.39
N ILE A 71 -4.10 5.86 1.15
CA ILE A 71 -3.65 5.15 2.35
C ILE A 71 -3.75 3.66 2.07
N ARG A 72 -2.66 2.92 2.27
CA ARG A 72 -2.62 1.45 2.08
C ARG A 72 -2.17 0.76 3.36
N GLY A 73 -2.92 -0.29 3.73
CA GLY A 73 -2.46 -1.32 4.65
C GLY A 73 -1.84 -2.48 3.87
N PHE A 74 -0.86 -3.16 4.46
CA PHE A 74 -0.27 -4.36 3.89
C PHE A 74 -1.00 -5.60 4.40
N SER A 75 -1.51 -6.43 3.48
CA SER A 75 -2.16 -7.70 3.80
C SER A 75 -1.30 -8.93 3.46
N ASN A 76 -0.41 -8.81 2.47
CA ASN A 76 0.50 -9.84 2.00
C ASN A 76 1.84 -9.20 1.58
N ILE A 77 2.89 -10.01 1.49
CA ILE A 77 4.23 -9.61 1.03
C ILE A 77 4.57 -10.12 -0.39
N ALA A 78 3.59 -10.68 -1.12
CA ALA A 78 3.73 -11.12 -2.52
C ALA A 78 4.87 -12.13 -2.74
N SER A 79 4.97 -13.14 -1.87
CA SER A 79 6.07 -14.10 -1.90
C SER A 79 5.82 -15.33 -2.79
N GLY A 80 4.58 -15.59 -3.20
CA GLY A 80 4.19 -16.84 -3.86
C GLY A 80 3.98 -18.00 -2.89
#